data_AF-A0A9P0SQM4-F1
#
_entry.id   AF-A0A9P0SQM4-F1
#
_cell.length_a   1.000
_cell.length_b   1.000
_cell.length_c   1.000
_cell.angle_alpha   90.00
_cell.angle_beta   90.00
_cell.angle_gamma   90.00
#
_symmetry.space_group_name_H-M   'P 1'
#
loop_
_entity.id
_entity.type
_entity.pdbx_description
1 polymer ?
#
loop_
_entity_poly.entity_id
_entity_poly.type
_entity_poly.pdbx_seq_one_letter_code
_entity_poly.pdbx_strand_id
1 'polypeptide(L)'
;MENNEHSERLSPITVQEVDVDFLPIVYEIIRSVEREFIDNSIKVQESQGCSLKVLDLQKKLDYARSQIKRLPGIEFNKQDQLKQFEILQTQLQLKRELLQKYLRRAAQLAVSAFFKSKEKLSDGNPAKVNRLIIFFRKFSQNIREGIEDAKKQLKK
;
A
#
# COMPACT_ATOMS: atom_id res chain seq x y z
N MET A 1 -23.35 -15.19 -5.12
CA MET A 1 -23.05 -15.31 -3.68
C MET A 1 -21.67 -14.68 -3.50
N GLU A 2 -21.65 -13.37 -3.28
CA GLU A 2 -20.41 -12.63 -2.99
C GLU A 2 -20.21 -12.69 -1.48
N ASN A 3 -19.25 -13.50 -1.04
CA ASN A 3 -18.88 -13.60 0.36
C ASN A 3 -18.11 -12.34 0.75
N ASN A 4 -18.85 -11.40 1.32
CA ASN A 4 -18.33 -10.21 1.98
C ASN A 4 -17.85 -10.61 3.38
N GLU A 5 -16.70 -11.28 3.47
CA GLU A 5 -15.98 -11.40 4.74
C GLU A 5 -15.12 -10.14 4.94
N HIS A 6 -15.72 -9.16 5.61
CA HIS A 6 -14.98 -8.16 6.39
C HIS A 6 -14.28 -8.88 7.55
N SER A 7 -13.20 -9.59 7.25
CA SER A 7 -12.22 -9.96 8.26
C SER A 7 -11.59 -8.66 8.75
N GLU A 8 -11.66 -8.39 10.06
CA GLU A 8 -11.07 -7.25 10.73
C GLU A 8 -9.71 -6.94 10.10
N ARG A 9 -9.60 -5.79 9.41
CA ARG A 9 -8.39 -5.39 8.69
C ARG A 9 -7.29 -5.03 9.68
N LEU A 10 -6.69 -6.05 10.30
CA LEU A 10 -5.38 -5.96 10.89
C LEU A 10 -4.43 -5.46 9.79
N SER A 11 -3.67 -4.41 10.10
CA SER A 11 -2.73 -3.83 9.14
C SER A 11 -1.80 -4.91 8.58
N PRO A 12 -1.52 -4.88 7.27
CA PRO A 12 -0.55 -5.78 6.66
C PRO A 12 0.80 -5.58 7.36
N ILE A 13 1.41 -6.68 7.75
CA ILE A 13 2.72 -6.66 8.41
C ILE A 13 3.84 -6.79 7.38
N THR A 14 5.02 -6.30 7.74
CA THR A 14 6.23 -6.52 6.95
C THR A 14 6.95 -7.81 7.36
N VAL A 15 7.86 -8.31 6.52
CA VAL A 15 8.65 -9.51 6.83
C VAL A 15 9.48 -9.31 8.09
N GLN A 16 9.95 -8.09 8.35
CA GLN A 16 10.75 -7.72 9.51
C GLN A 16 9.96 -7.76 10.83
N GLU A 17 8.63 -7.69 10.77
CA GLU A 17 7.75 -7.71 11.94
C GLU A 17 7.38 -9.14 12.37
N VAL A 18 7.72 -10.16 11.55
CA VAL A 18 7.45 -11.55 11.90
C VAL A 18 8.42 -12.00 12.99
N ASP A 19 7.87 -12.32 14.16
CA ASP A 19 8.64 -12.85 15.29
C ASP A 19 9.11 -14.27 15.01
N VAL A 20 10.40 -14.41 14.68
CA VAL A 20 11.07 -15.69 14.38
C VAL A 20 12.20 -16.03 15.34
N ASP A 21 12.26 -15.36 16.50
CA ASP A 21 13.32 -15.53 17.48
C ASP A 21 13.09 -16.78 18.35
N PHE A 22 13.20 -17.97 17.75
CA PHE A 22 12.99 -19.25 18.43
C PHE A 22 14.27 -19.81 19.08
N LEU A 23 15.44 -19.41 18.57
CA LEU A 23 16.73 -19.99 18.94
C LEU A 23 17.01 -19.98 20.45
N PRO A 24 16.71 -18.90 21.22
CA PRO A 24 16.91 -18.92 22.67
C PRO A 24 16.14 -20.05 23.36
N ILE A 25 14.86 -20.23 23.01
CA ILE A 25 13.99 -21.26 23.61
C ILE A 25 14.47 -22.65 23.20
N VAL A 26 14.84 -22.84 21.93
CA VAL A 26 15.38 -24.12 21.41
C VAL A 26 16.66 -24.48 22.14
N TYR A 27 17.59 -23.53 22.29
CA TYR A 27 18.84 -23.74 23.02
C TYR A 27 18.59 -24.14 24.48
N GLU A 28 17.66 -23.47 25.15
CA GLU A 28 17.31 -23.82 26.53
C GLU A 28 16.72 -25.22 26.66
N ILE A 29 15.86 -25.65 25.73
CA ILE A 29 15.30 -27.00 25.70
C ILE A 29 16.42 -28.04 25.54
N ILE A 30 17.28 -27.86 24.54
CA ILE A 30 18.42 -28.77 24.29
C ILE A 30 19.29 -28.87 25.55
N ARG A 31 19.64 -27.72 26.15
CA ARG A 31 20.46 -27.68 27.36
C ARG A 31 19.81 -28.33 28.57
N SER A 32 18.48 -28.23 28.73
CA SER A 32 17.74 -28.90 29.81
C SER A 32 17.70 -30.42 29.61
N VAL A 33 17.65 -30.91 28.36
CA VAL A 33 17.62 -32.34 28.05
C VAL A 33 19.00 -32.99 28.16
N GLU A 34 20.06 -32.28 27.76
CA GLU A 34 21.45 -32.77 27.82
C GLU A 34 22.05 -32.74 29.23
N ARG A 35 21.39 -32.07 30.19
CA ARG A 35 21.89 -31.96 31.56
C ARG A 35 21.77 -33.29 32.31
N GLU A 36 22.89 -33.76 32.84
CA GLU A 36 22.89 -34.89 33.78
C GLU A 36 22.45 -34.46 35.17
N PHE A 37 21.48 -35.17 35.76
CA PHE A 37 20.94 -34.90 37.09
C PHE A 37 21.42 -35.94 38.10
N ILE A 38 22.04 -35.47 39.18
CA ILE A 38 22.52 -36.30 40.28
C ILE A 38 21.38 -36.64 41.26
N ASP A 39 20.34 -35.79 41.35
CA ASP A 39 19.17 -35.97 42.22
C ASP A 39 17.87 -36.08 41.40
N ASN A 40 17.05 -37.09 41.74
CA ASN A 40 15.74 -37.34 41.14
C ASN A 40 14.74 -36.19 41.38
N SER A 41 14.82 -35.49 42.52
CA SER A 41 13.93 -34.34 42.79
C SER A 41 14.19 -33.21 41.79
N ILE A 42 15.47 -32.89 41.56
CA ILE A 42 15.92 -31.87 40.61
C ILE A 42 15.54 -32.27 39.17
N LYS A 43 15.73 -33.54 38.82
CA LYS A 43 15.35 -34.07 37.50
C LYS A 43 13.86 -33.88 37.19
N VAL A 44 12.98 -34.12 38.17
CA VAL A 44 11.53 -33.94 38.00
C VAL A 44 11.17 -32.46 37.81
N GLN A 45 11.76 -31.57 38.62
CA GLN A 45 11.51 -30.12 38.48
C GLN A 45 11.99 -29.57 37.13
N GLU A 46 13.21 -29.93 36.70
CA GLU A 46 13.75 -29.50 35.41
C GLU A 46 13.01 -30.12 34.23
N SER A 47 12.54 -31.37 34.35
CA SER A 47 11.68 -31.98 33.33
C SER A 47 10.37 -31.21 33.17
N GLN A 48 9.74 -30.77 34.26
CA GLN A 48 8.53 -29.94 34.20
C GLN A 48 8.83 -28.57 33.58
N GLY A 49 9.93 -27.92 33.98
CA GLY A 49 10.37 -26.66 33.38
C GLY A 49 10.66 -26.78 31.88
N CYS A 50 11.27 -27.88 31.46
CA CYS A 50 11.50 -28.20 30.05
C CYS A 50 10.18 -28.36 29.29
N SER A 51 9.18 -29.05 29.85
CA SER A 51 7.85 -29.18 29.24
C SER A 51 7.17 -27.82 29.03
N LEU A 52 7.32 -26.88 29.97
CA LEU A 52 6.80 -25.52 29.81
C LEU A 52 7.47 -24.78 28.66
N LYS A 53 8.81 -24.88 28.53
CA LYS A 53 9.56 -24.26 27.42
C LYS A 53 9.16 -24.83 26.06
N VAL A 54 8.90 -26.13 25.98
CA VAL A 54 8.38 -26.78 24.76
C VAL A 54 7.01 -26.20 24.38
N LEU A 55 6.14 -25.99 25.37
CA LEU A 55 4.82 -25.41 25.16
C LEU A 55 4.91 -23.94 24.73
N ASP A 56 5.85 -23.17 25.27
CA ASP A 56 6.10 -21.80 24.85
C ASP A 56 6.67 -21.72 23.44
N LEU A 57 7.58 -22.64 23.07
CA LEU A 57 8.06 -22.78 21.70
C LEU A 57 6.90 -23.06 20.73
N GLN A 58 6.00 -23.96 21.08
CA GLN A 58 4.83 -24.28 20.28
C GLN A 58 3.94 -23.04 20.06
N LYS A 59 3.61 -22.31 21.14
CA LYS A 59 2.85 -21.05 21.05
C LYS A 59 3.54 -20.04 20.14
N LYS A 60 4.86 -19.89 20.27
CA LYS A 60 5.64 -18.95 19.46
C LYS A 60 5.62 -19.32 17.98
N LEU A 61 5.74 -20.60 17.65
CA LEU A 61 5.63 -21.10 16.27
C LEU A 61 4.24 -20.89 15.68
N ASP A 62 3.18 -21.13 16.46
CA ASP A 62 1.81 -20.91 16.00
C ASP A 62 1.52 -19.42 15.79
N TYR A 63 2.03 -18.56 16.68
CA TYR A 63 1.96 -17.12 16.50
C TYR A 63 2.70 -16.67 15.23
N ALA A 64 3.95 -17.10 15.04
CA ALA A 64 4.72 -16.79 13.83
C ALA A 64 4.01 -17.26 12.56
N ARG A 65 3.42 -18.47 12.57
CA ARG A 65 2.62 -18.98 11.46
C ARG A 65 1.41 -18.09 11.17
N SER A 66 0.73 -17.59 12.21
CA SER A 66 -0.39 -16.64 12.06
C SER A 66 0.07 -15.30 11.44
N GLN A 67 1.28 -14.84 11.80
CA GLN A 67 1.88 -13.64 11.23
C GLN A 67 2.22 -13.85 9.75
N ILE A 68 2.86 -14.97 9.39
CA ILE A 68 3.21 -15.28 8.00
C ILE A 68 1.98 -15.28 7.09
N LYS A 69 0.84 -15.82 7.56
CA LYS A 69 -0.42 -15.80 6.81
C LYS A 69 -0.97 -14.38 6.54
N ARG A 70 -0.52 -13.38 7.28
CA ARG A 70 -0.88 -11.97 7.10
C ARG A 70 0.09 -11.21 6.20
N LEU A 71 1.17 -11.84 5.74
CA LEU A 71 2.10 -11.20 4.83
C LEU A 71 1.43 -10.96 3.48
N PRO A 72 1.54 -9.75 2.92
CA PRO A 72 0.90 -9.43 1.66
C PRO A 72 1.49 -10.27 0.52
N GLY A 73 0.59 -10.88 -0.26
CA GLY A 73 0.95 -11.63 -1.45
C GLY A 73 1.53 -13.02 -1.18
N ILE A 74 1.47 -13.51 0.06
CA ILE A 74 1.84 -14.89 0.42
C ILE A 74 0.93 -15.92 -0.24
N GLU A 75 -0.29 -15.54 -0.64
CA GLU A 75 -1.22 -16.40 -1.38
C GLU A 75 -0.85 -16.61 -2.85
N PHE A 76 0.07 -15.81 -3.40
CA PHE A 76 0.44 -15.88 -4.82
C PHE A 76 1.79 -16.55 -5.01
N ASN A 77 1.87 -17.40 -6.02
CA ASN A 77 3.17 -17.84 -6.53
C ASN A 77 3.84 -16.71 -7.33
N LYS A 78 5.13 -16.90 -7.63
CA LYS A 78 5.93 -15.92 -8.38
C LYS A 78 5.33 -15.55 -9.74
N GLN A 79 4.75 -16.51 -10.47
CA GLN A 79 4.20 -16.26 -11.81
C GLN A 79 2.95 -15.39 -11.73
N ASP A 80 2.07 -15.66 -10.77
CA ASP A 80 0.87 -14.86 -10.54
C ASP A 80 1.23 -13.44 -10.09
N GLN A 81 2.23 -13.27 -9.22
CA GLN A 81 2.72 -11.94 -8.81
C GLN A 81 3.23 -11.13 -10.01
N LEU A 82 4.02 -11.76 -10.90
CA LEU A 82 4.52 -11.10 -12.11
C LEU A 82 3.38 -10.73 -13.07
N LYS A 83 2.41 -11.63 -13.27
CA LYS A 83 1.24 -11.36 -14.12
C LYS A 83 0.40 -10.19 -13.59
N GLN A 84 0.17 -10.14 -12.27
CA GLN A 84 -0.51 -9.00 -11.64
C GLN A 84 0.28 -7.70 -11.86
N PHE A 85 1.60 -7.75 -11.72
CA PHE A 85 2.46 -6.60 -11.98
C PHE A 85 2.35 -6.08 -13.41
N GLU A 86 2.36 -6.97 -14.42
CA GLU A 86 2.16 -6.61 -15.83
C GLU A 86 0.79 -5.98 -16.09
N ILE A 87 -0.26 -6.53 -15.48
CA ILE A 87 -1.61 -5.97 -15.52
C ILE A 87 -1.61 -4.55 -14.94
N LEU A 88 -0.99 -4.34 -13.77
CA LEU A 88 -0.88 -3.03 -13.13
C LEU A 88 -0.12 -2.03 -14.00
N GLN A 89 0.99 -2.43 -14.62
CA GLN A 89 1.74 -1.58 -15.55
C GLN A 89 0.87 -1.16 -16.73
N THR A 90 0.16 -2.11 -17.34
CA THR A 90 -0.74 -1.86 -18.46
C THR A 90 -1.87 -0.90 -18.05
N GLN A 91 -2.51 -1.13 -16.91
CA GLN A 91 -3.54 -0.23 -16.38
C GLN A 91 -3.01 1.18 -16.15
N LEU A 92 -1.80 1.31 -15.61
CA LEU A 92 -1.18 2.60 -15.33
C LEU A 92 -0.85 3.34 -16.63
N GLN A 93 -0.35 2.64 -17.65
CA GLN A 93 -0.14 3.20 -18.98
C GLN A 93 -1.45 3.71 -19.59
N LEU A 94 -2.50 2.88 -19.61
CA LEU A 94 -3.81 3.25 -20.15
C LEU A 94 -4.42 4.46 -19.42
N LYS A 95 -4.31 4.51 -18.09
CA LYS A 95 -4.76 5.66 -17.29
C LYS A 95 -4.00 6.94 -17.67
N ARG A 96 -2.67 6.87 -17.88
CA ARG A 96 -1.87 8.01 -18.34
C ARG A 96 -2.27 8.49 -19.73
N GLU A 97 -2.45 7.57 -20.68
CA GLU A 97 -2.89 7.90 -22.04
C GLU A 97 -4.27 8.57 -22.03
N LEU A 98 -5.19 8.07 -21.20
CA LEU A 98 -6.51 8.63 -21.05
C LEU A 98 -6.45 10.06 -20.50
N LEU A 99 -5.66 10.30 -19.45
CA LEU A 99 -5.42 11.64 -18.92
C LEU A 99 -4.85 12.60 -19.98
N GLN A 100 -3.90 12.14 -20.79
CA GLN A 100 -3.35 12.93 -21.89
C GLN A 100 -4.41 13.28 -22.95
N LYS A 101 -5.28 12.33 -23.32
CA LYS A 101 -6.39 12.58 -24.25
C LYS A 101 -7.35 13.63 -23.70
N TYR A 102 -7.72 13.54 -22.42
CA TYR A 102 -8.57 14.55 -21.77
C TYR A 102 -7.91 15.92 -21.73
N LEU A 103 -6.61 15.99 -21.41
CA LEU A 103 -5.86 17.24 -21.40
C LEU A 103 -5.82 17.89 -22.79
N ARG A 104 -5.54 17.11 -23.84
CA ARG A 104 -5.55 17.61 -25.23
C ARG A 104 -6.92 18.13 -25.63
N ARG A 105 -8.00 17.40 -25.32
CA ARG A 105 -9.36 17.82 -25.63
C ARG A 105 -9.76 19.09 -24.87
N ALA A 106 -9.39 19.19 -23.60
CA ALA A 106 -9.60 20.41 -22.81
C ALA A 106 -8.86 21.61 -23.41
N ALA A 107 -7.61 21.43 -23.83
CA ALA A 107 -6.84 22.47 -24.51
C ALA A 107 -7.50 22.89 -25.83
N GLN A 108 -7.95 21.93 -26.66
CA GLN A 108 -8.66 22.23 -27.91
C GLN A 108 -9.95 23.02 -27.66
N LEU A 109 -10.76 22.61 -26.67
CA LEU A 109 -11.97 23.33 -26.30
C LEU A 109 -11.66 24.75 -25.80
N ALA A 110 -10.61 24.92 -25.00
CA ALA A 110 -10.17 26.23 -24.53
C ALA A 110 -9.74 27.14 -25.70
N VAL A 111 -8.97 26.60 -26.65
CA VAL A 111 -8.54 27.32 -27.86
C VAL A 111 -9.76 27.71 -28.72
N SER A 112 -10.66 26.77 -28.99
CA SER A 112 -11.89 27.05 -29.77
C SER A 112 -12.79 28.08 -29.07
N ALA A 113 -12.93 28.00 -27.75
CA ALA A 113 -13.68 28.99 -26.97
C ALA A 113 -13.01 30.37 -27.01
N PHE A 114 -11.68 30.44 -26.96
CA PHE A 114 -10.92 31.68 -27.08
C PHE A 114 -11.12 32.34 -28.44
N PHE A 115 -10.95 31.60 -29.55
CA PHE A 115 -11.12 32.14 -30.89
C PHE A 115 -12.57 32.54 -31.20
N LYS A 116 -13.55 31.71 -30.84
CA LYS A 116 -14.97 32.04 -30.97
C LYS A 116 -15.38 33.25 -30.13
N SER A 117 -14.73 33.45 -28.98
CA SER A 117 -14.92 34.67 -28.18
C SER A 117 -14.25 35.87 -28.81
N LYS A 118 -13.04 35.73 -29.39
CA LYS A 118 -12.34 36.81 -30.09
C LYS A 118 -13.13 37.31 -31.30
N GLU A 119 -13.75 36.41 -32.05
CA GLU A 119 -14.63 36.74 -33.19
C GLU A 119 -15.86 37.54 -32.72
N LYS A 120 -16.51 37.13 -31.63
CA LYS A 120 -17.62 37.88 -31.00
C LYS A 120 -17.20 39.19 -30.31
N LEU A 121 -15.92 39.35 -29.98
CA LEU A 121 -15.35 40.55 -29.36
C LEU A 121 -14.81 41.54 -30.40
N SER A 122 -14.75 41.15 -31.68
CA SER A 122 -14.51 42.08 -32.80
C SER A 122 -15.60 43.16 -32.90
N ASP A 123 -16.72 42.98 -32.19
CA ASP A 123 -17.83 43.93 -32.04
C ASP A 123 -17.58 45.03 -30.97
N GLY A 124 -16.33 45.20 -30.51
CA GLY A 124 -15.88 46.43 -29.85
C GLY A 124 -16.29 46.69 -28.39
N ASN A 125 -16.76 45.69 -27.62
CA ASN A 125 -17.17 45.92 -26.22
C ASN A 125 -16.06 45.55 -25.19
N PRO A 126 -15.34 46.52 -24.60
CA PRO A 126 -14.17 46.28 -23.74
C PRO A 126 -14.50 45.58 -22.41
N ALA A 127 -15.72 45.73 -21.89
CA ALA A 127 -16.14 45.11 -20.63
C ALA A 127 -16.24 43.58 -20.74
N LYS A 128 -16.64 43.06 -21.91
CA LYS A 128 -16.72 41.61 -22.17
C LYS A 128 -15.32 40.99 -22.30
N VAL A 129 -14.39 41.70 -22.93
CA VAL A 129 -12.97 41.29 -23.03
C VAL A 129 -12.36 41.15 -21.63
N ASN A 130 -12.58 42.13 -20.76
CA ASN A 130 -11.97 42.16 -19.43
C ASN A 130 -12.50 41.01 -18.54
N ARG A 131 -13.80 40.69 -18.61
CA ARG A 131 -14.37 39.52 -17.90
C ARG A 131 -13.76 38.20 -18.37
N LEU A 132 -13.48 38.06 -19.66
CA LEU A 132 -12.87 36.86 -20.22
C LEU A 132 -11.40 36.71 -19.76
N ILE A 133 -10.64 37.80 -19.76
CA ILE A 133 -9.25 37.81 -19.26
C ILE A 133 -9.20 37.40 -17.78
N ILE A 134 -10.11 37.94 -16.96
CA ILE A 134 -10.21 37.58 -15.53
C ILE A 134 -10.53 36.09 -15.36
N PHE A 135 -11.44 35.55 -16.17
CA PHE A 135 -11.77 34.13 -16.14
C PHE A 135 -10.56 33.25 -16.46
N PHE A 136 -9.83 33.53 -17.56
CA PHE A 136 -8.64 32.75 -17.93
C PHE A 136 -7.53 32.85 -16.87
N ARG A 137 -7.36 34.01 -16.24
CA ARG A 137 -6.40 34.20 -15.15
C ARG A 137 -6.74 33.33 -13.94
N LYS A 138 -8.02 33.35 -13.52
CA LYS A 138 -8.51 32.55 -12.39
C LYS A 138 -8.48 31.05 -12.68
N PHE A 139 -8.83 30.66 -13.90
CA PHE A 139 -8.75 29.27 -14.35
C PHE A 139 -7.32 28.74 -14.37
N SER A 140 -6.37 29.52 -14.89
CA SER A 140 -4.94 29.16 -14.89
C SER A 140 -4.40 28.98 -13.47
N GLN A 141 -4.81 29.85 -12.55
CA GLN A 141 -4.42 29.77 -11.14
C GLN A 141 -4.97 28.51 -10.48
N ASN A 142 -6.25 28.18 -10.69
CA ASN A 142 -6.86 26.95 -10.15
C ASN A 142 -6.19 25.67 -10.67
N ILE A 143 -5.80 25.62 -11.96
CA ILE A 143 -5.05 24.46 -12.50
C ILE A 143 -3.69 24.34 -11.82
N ARG A 144 -3.00 25.47 -11.60
CA ARG A 144 -1.68 25.47 -10.96
C ARG A 144 -1.75 24.95 -9.53
N GLU A 145 -2.75 25.39 -8.77
CA GLU A 145 -3.00 24.93 -7.40
C GLU A 145 -3.35 23.42 -7.38
N GLY A 146 -4.23 22.96 -8.27
CA GLY A 146 -4.57 21.54 -8.37
C GLY A 146 -3.39 20.63 -8.73
N ILE A 147 -2.46 21.09 -9.57
CA ILE A 147 -1.24 20.34 -9.91
C ILE A 147 -0.29 20.25 -8.70
N GLU A 148 -0.15 21.32 -7.93
CA GLU A 148 0.71 21.34 -6.74
C GLU A 148 0.15 20.46 -5.61
N ASP A 149 -1.17 20.44 -5.42
CA ASP A 149 -1.80 19.55 -4.45
C ASP A 149 -1.69 18.08 -4.85
N ALA A 150 -1.84 17.76 -6.14
CA ALA A 150 -1.61 16.41 -6.66
C ALA A 150 -0.15 15.95 -6.45
N LYS A 151 0.84 16.84 -6.66
CA LYS A 151 2.26 16.54 -6.39
C LYS A 151 2.54 16.27 -4.91
N LYS A 152 1.88 17.00 -4.00
CA LYS A 152 2.03 16.78 -2.55
C LYS A 152 1.47 15.42 -2.11
N GLN A 153 0.35 15.01 -2.69
CA GLN A 153 -0.24 13.69 -2.40
C GLN A 153 0.62 12.53 -2.92
N LEU A 154 1.38 12.74 -3.99
CA LEU A 154 2.26 11.72 -4.59
C LEU A 154 3.61 11.55 -3.86
N LYS A 155 3.95 12.47 -2.93
CA LYS A 155 5.16 12.41 -2.09
C LYS A 155 4.89 11.87 -0.67
N LYS A 156 3.63 11.59 -0.32
CA LYS A 156 3.23 10.90 0.91
C LYS A 156 3.10 9.42 0.64
#